data_AF-A0A813NP44-F1
#
_entry.id   AF-A0A813NP44-F1
#
_cell.length_a   1.000
_cell.length_b   1.000
_cell.length_c   1.000
_cell.angle_alpha   90.00
_cell.angle_beta   90.00
_cell.angle_gamma   90.00
#
_symmetry.space_group_name_H-M   'P 1'
#
loop_
_entity.id
_entity.type
_entity.pdbx_description
1 polymer ?
#
loop_
_entity_poly.entity_id
_entity_poly.type
_entity_poly.pdbx_seq_one_letter_code
_entity_poly.pdbx_strand_id
1 'polypeptide(L)'
;MEVSYGRSRVYDNHNLIRLPDGVVCNGNLVNEIFGEDALEINETILARSRAPNRELLSNTQLLDRETDQVVEEHDDLVEEVLRRTPHGFPPHILNLKVGALVMLLKNWSFADGLCNRTRLTVRHINNHSVRCSVLNGPLQGHEYVFCRTEFRSSLTEAGTRIRRFQFPFRLAFAMTINKSQGQTFNRVGLLLRTTVFSHGQLYVALSRVRNFDSIRILVA
;
A
#
# COMPACT_ATOMS: atom_id res chain seq x y z
N MET A 1 34.80 26.46 -4.10
CA MET A 1 35.35 25.21 -4.67
C MET A 1 34.29 24.64 -5.58
N GLU A 2 34.41 24.94 -6.87
CA GLU A 2 33.57 24.41 -7.94
C GLU A 2 34.02 22.99 -8.30
N VAL A 3 33.07 22.08 -8.49
CA VAL A 3 33.32 20.82 -9.19
C VAL A 3 32.50 20.88 -10.47
N SER A 4 33.17 21.11 -11.58
CA SER A 4 32.60 21.07 -12.92
C SER A 4 32.51 19.61 -13.39
N TYR A 5 31.31 19.15 -13.75
CA TYR A 5 31.13 17.96 -14.58
C TYR A 5 30.78 18.40 -16.00
N GLY A 6 31.49 17.85 -16.98
CA GLY A 6 31.54 18.31 -18.37
C GLY A 6 30.19 18.44 -19.07
N ARG A 7 30.13 19.38 -20.03
CA ARG A 7 29.03 19.61 -20.96
C ARG A 7 28.73 18.34 -21.77
N SER A 8 27.69 17.61 -21.41
CA SER A 8 27.08 16.55 -22.24
C SER A 8 25.77 17.06 -22.86
N ARG A 9 25.43 16.53 -24.05
CA ARG A 9 24.35 16.90 -25.00
C ARG A 9 22.90 16.80 -24.47
N VAL A 10 22.66 16.88 -23.17
CA VAL A 10 21.37 16.53 -22.53
C VAL A 10 20.48 17.75 -22.25
N TYR A 11 20.99 18.96 -22.39
CA TYR A 11 20.31 20.20 -22.02
C TYR A 11 19.85 21.00 -23.25
N ASP A 12 18.65 21.58 -23.19
CA ASP A 12 18.13 22.49 -24.21
C ASP A 12 18.70 23.92 -24.06
N ASN A 13 18.31 24.83 -24.97
CA ASN A 13 18.81 26.21 -24.99
C ASN A 13 18.43 27.05 -23.74
N HIS A 14 17.60 26.51 -22.85
CA HIS A 14 17.23 27.13 -21.56
C HIS A 14 17.82 26.35 -20.37
N ASN A 15 18.78 25.44 -20.62
CA ASN A 15 19.43 24.61 -19.61
C ASN A 15 18.49 23.59 -18.94
N LEU A 16 17.39 23.21 -19.59
CA LEU A 16 16.42 22.23 -19.10
C LEU A 16 16.57 20.89 -19.85
N ILE A 17 16.28 19.78 -19.17
CA ILE A 17 16.27 18.44 -19.78
C ILE A 17 14.87 18.19 -20.34
N ARG A 18 14.74 18.06 -21.66
CA ARG A 18 13.48 17.64 -22.30
C ARG A 18 13.34 16.12 -22.22
N LEU A 19 12.31 15.65 -21.52
CA LEU A 19 11.92 14.24 -21.50
C LEU A 19 10.99 13.94 -22.70
N PRO A 20 11.14 12.78 -23.38
CA PRO A 20 10.23 12.37 -24.45
C PRO A 20 8.79 12.20 -23.93
N ASP A 21 7.78 12.49 -24.75
CA ASP A 21 6.38 12.48 -24.32
C ASP A 21 5.88 11.13 -23.78
N GLY A 22 6.55 10.01 -24.15
CA GLY A 22 6.29 8.67 -23.59
C GLY A 22 6.94 8.39 -22.23
N VAL A 23 7.71 9.33 -21.69
CA VAL A 23 8.40 9.26 -20.38
C VAL A 23 7.78 10.25 -19.38
N VAL A 24 6.79 11.02 -19.82
CA VAL A 24 6.03 11.94 -18.97
C VAL A 24 4.92 11.15 -18.28
N CYS A 25 5.10 10.91 -16.98
CA CYS A 25 4.10 10.27 -16.14
C CYS A 25 2.89 11.21 -15.97
N ASN A 26 1.70 10.75 -16.35
CA ASN A 26 0.46 11.51 -16.21
C ASN A 26 -0.18 11.39 -14.80
N GLY A 27 0.60 10.99 -13.79
CA GLY A 27 0.12 10.78 -12.42
C GLY A 27 1.23 10.59 -11.38
N ASN A 28 0.90 9.90 -10.28
CA ASN A 28 1.86 9.60 -9.21
C ASN A 28 2.71 8.39 -9.60
N LEU A 29 3.94 8.64 -10.06
CA LEU A 29 4.97 7.69 -10.52
C LEU A 29 5.13 6.43 -9.64
N VAL A 30 4.85 6.54 -8.34
CA VAL A 30 4.98 5.43 -7.38
C VAL A 30 3.84 4.41 -7.50
N ASN A 31 2.64 4.87 -7.88
CA ASN A 31 1.45 4.01 -8.01
C ASN A 31 1.44 3.26 -9.34
N GLU A 32 1.83 3.93 -10.43
CA GLU A 32 1.82 3.39 -11.79
C GLU A 32 2.86 2.27 -11.99
N ILE A 33 3.97 2.30 -11.23
CA ILE A 33 5.06 1.33 -11.39
C ILE A 33 5.02 0.20 -10.32
N PHE A 34 4.42 0.42 -9.14
CA PHE A 34 4.64 -0.50 -7.99
C PHE A 34 3.41 -0.77 -7.10
N GLY A 35 2.25 -0.15 -7.39
CA GLY A 35 1.08 -0.21 -6.51
C GLY A 35 0.32 -1.53 -6.56
N GLU A 36 0.05 -2.02 -7.78
CA GLU A 36 -0.72 -3.24 -8.03
C GLU A 36 0.10 -4.51 -7.75
N ASP A 37 1.36 -4.55 -8.19
CA ASP A 37 2.29 -5.67 -7.97
C ASP A 37 2.41 -6.06 -6.49
N ALA A 38 2.49 -5.08 -5.59
CA ALA A 38 2.61 -5.36 -4.17
C ALA A 38 1.33 -6.02 -3.61
N LEU A 39 0.15 -5.67 -4.12
CA LEU A 39 -1.12 -6.28 -3.71
C LEU A 39 -1.19 -7.72 -4.22
N GLU A 40 -0.85 -7.96 -5.48
CA GLU A 40 -0.85 -9.31 -6.07
C GLU A 40 0.14 -10.26 -5.37
N ILE A 41 1.36 -9.78 -5.06
CA ILE A 41 2.34 -10.56 -4.30
C ILE A 41 1.81 -10.91 -2.91
N ASN A 42 1.15 -9.95 -2.24
CA ASN A 42 0.57 -10.18 -0.93
C ASN A 42 -0.53 -11.26 -0.96
N GLU A 43 -1.42 -11.21 -1.94
CA GLU A 43 -2.45 -12.22 -2.15
C GLU A 43 -1.84 -13.60 -2.45
N THR A 44 -0.81 -13.65 -3.30
CA THR A 44 -0.08 -14.89 -3.63
C THR A 44 0.57 -15.50 -2.38
N ILE A 45 1.15 -14.68 -1.51
CA ILE A 45 1.74 -15.14 -0.25
C ILE A 45 0.64 -15.65 0.70
N LEU A 46 -0.48 -14.94 0.81
CA LEU A 46 -1.62 -15.36 1.62
C LEU A 46 -2.22 -16.69 1.13
N ALA A 47 -2.28 -16.90 -0.20
CA ALA A 47 -2.79 -18.12 -0.81
C ALA A 47 -1.98 -19.36 -0.39
N ARG A 48 -0.66 -19.22 -0.19
CA ARG A 48 0.23 -20.31 0.29
C ARG A 48 -0.03 -20.72 1.74
N SER A 49 -0.71 -19.89 2.53
CA SER A 49 -1.08 -20.25 3.90
C SER A 49 -2.16 -21.33 3.91
N ARG A 50 -1.98 -22.37 4.74
CA ARG A 50 -2.94 -23.46 4.95
C ARG A 50 -4.17 -23.04 5.78
N ALA A 51 -4.14 -21.87 6.41
CA ALA A 51 -5.26 -21.38 7.20
C ALA A 51 -6.48 -21.08 6.31
N PRO A 52 -7.71 -21.25 6.83
CA PRO A 52 -8.93 -21.00 6.06
C PRO A 52 -9.03 -19.53 5.67
N ASN A 53 -9.37 -19.27 4.41
CA ASN A 53 -9.59 -17.91 3.92
C ASN A 53 -10.94 -17.37 4.39
N ARG A 54 -10.94 -16.10 4.82
CA ARG A 54 -12.15 -15.31 5.02
C ARG A 54 -12.15 -14.17 4.03
N GLU A 55 -13.08 -14.23 3.10
CA GLU A 55 -13.35 -13.15 2.17
C GLU A 55 -14.27 -12.14 2.84
N LEU A 56 -13.85 -10.88 2.87
CA LEU A 56 -14.58 -9.79 3.52
C LEU A 56 -14.87 -8.70 2.47
N LEU A 57 -16.09 -8.68 1.95
CA LEU A 57 -16.53 -7.66 0.99
C LEU A 57 -16.74 -6.32 1.67
N SER A 58 -16.30 -5.22 1.05
CA SER A 58 -16.61 -3.87 1.51
C SER A 58 -18.03 -3.47 1.10
N ASN A 59 -18.61 -2.53 1.84
CA ASN A 59 -19.79 -1.80 1.36
C ASN A 59 -19.28 -0.52 0.69
N THR A 60 -19.30 -0.48 -0.65
CA THR A 60 -18.83 0.66 -1.45
C THR A 60 -20.02 1.35 -2.09
N GLN A 61 -20.03 2.68 -2.06
CA GLN A 61 -21.08 3.53 -2.61
C GLN A 61 -20.46 4.67 -3.39
N LEU A 62 -21.12 5.04 -4.48
CA LEU A 62 -20.82 6.24 -5.26
C LEU A 62 -21.57 7.41 -4.64
N LEU A 63 -20.87 8.53 -4.54
CA LEU A 63 -21.40 9.76 -3.98
C LEU A 63 -21.42 10.86 -5.03
N ASP A 64 -22.51 11.63 -5.02
CA ASP A 64 -22.68 12.83 -5.82
C ASP A 64 -21.64 13.88 -5.43
N ARG A 65 -21.21 14.66 -6.42
CA ARG A 65 -20.09 15.60 -6.27
C ARG A 65 -20.42 16.74 -5.32
N GLU A 66 -21.67 17.22 -5.35
CA GLU A 66 -22.11 18.44 -4.70
C GLU A 66 -22.86 18.15 -3.41
N THR A 67 -23.71 17.12 -3.42
CA THR A 67 -24.63 16.82 -2.33
C THR A 67 -24.13 15.72 -1.38
N ASP A 68 -23.07 14.99 -1.72
CA ASP A 68 -22.54 13.83 -0.97
C ASP A 68 -23.60 12.73 -0.75
N GLN A 69 -24.68 12.76 -1.54
CA GLN A 69 -25.74 11.75 -1.52
C GLN A 69 -25.33 10.54 -2.34
N VAL A 70 -25.88 9.38 -1.99
CA VAL A 70 -25.62 8.14 -2.73
C VAL A 70 -26.26 8.25 -4.11
N VAL A 71 -25.48 8.01 -5.15
CA VAL A 71 -25.97 7.98 -6.53
C VAL A 71 -26.34 6.55 -6.89
N GLU A 72 -27.54 6.37 -7.43
CA GLU A 72 -27.93 5.15 -8.13
C GLU A 72 -27.39 5.24 -9.57
N GLU A 73 -26.29 4.55 -9.86
CA GLU A 73 -25.71 4.46 -11.21
C GLU A 73 -25.83 3.04 -11.77
N HIS A 74 -25.59 2.90 -13.08
CA HIS A 74 -25.57 1.62 -13.78
C HIS A 74 -24.54 0.65 -13.20
N ASP A 75 -24.90 -0.64 -13.12
CA ASP A 75 -24.07 -1.72 -12.55
C ASP A 75 -22.63 -1.74 -13.09
N ASP A 76 -22.42 -1.43 -14.37
CA ASP A 76 -21.11 -1.47 -15.02
C ASP A 76 -20.10 -0.48 -14.40
N LEU A 77 -20.53 0.73 -14.05
CA LEU A 77 -19.66 1.76 -13.48
C LEU A 77 -19.36 1.47 -11.99
N VAL A 78 -20.33 0.88 -11.29
CA VAL A 78 -20.13 0.40 -9.92
C VAL A 78 -19.07 -0.71 -9.91
N GLU A 79 -19.17 -1.69 -10.81
CA GLU A 79 -18.19 -2.78 -10.95
C GLU A 79 -16.77 -2.27 -11.22
N GLU A 80 -16.62 -1.29 -12.12
CA GLU A 80 -15.32 -0.68 -12.39
C GLU A 80 -14.73 -0.04 -11.12
N VAL A 81 -15.55 0.68 -10.35
CA VAL A 81 -15.15 1.32 -9.10
C VAL A 81 -14.82 0.30 -8.00
N LEU A 82 -15.53 -0.82 -7.94
CA LEU A 82 -15.26 -1.91 -6.99
C LEU A 82 -13.90 -2.56 -7.25
N ARG A 83 -13.53 -2.76 -8.52
CA ARG A 83 -12.22 -3.31 -8.91
C ARG A 83 -11.06 -2.38 -8.53
N ARG A 84 -11.30 -1.08 -8.51
CA ARG A 84 -10.29 -0.10 -8.12
C ARG A 84 -10.04 -0.10 -6.61
N THR A 85 -8.77 -0.03 -6.24
CA THR A 85 -8.34 0.23 -4.85
C THR A 85 -7.59 1.57 -4.81
N PRO A 86 -8.31 2.68 -4.54
CA PRO A 86 -7.68 3.99 -4.46
C PRO A 86 -6.52 4.03 -3.45
N HIS A 87 -5.58 4.96 -3.63
CA HIS A 87 -4.47 5.07 -2.69
C HIS A 87 -4.96 5.39 -1.27
N GLY A 88 -4.53 4.57 -0.30
CA GLY A 88 -4.94 4.70 1.09
C GLY A 88 -6.28 4.03 1.43
N PHE A 89 -6.94 3.40 0.44
CA PHE A 89 -8.14 2.61 0.66
C PHE A 89 -7.80 1.13 0.89
N PRO A 90 -8.60 0.42 1.69
CA PRO A 90 -8.60 -1.03 1.69
C PRO A 90 -9.23 -1.54 0.38
N PRO A 91 -8.86 -2.74 -0.08
CA PRO A 91 -9.48 -3.35 -1.25
C PRO A 91 -10.97 -3.63 -1.02
N HIS A 92 -11.74 -3.71 -2.10
CA HIS A 92 -13.15 -4.08 -2.01
C HIS A 92 -13.29 -5.49 -1.42
N ILE A 93 -12.61 -6.45 -2.03
CA ILE A 93 -12.48 -7.81 -1.53
C ILE A 93 -11.23 -7.88 -0.66
N LEU A 94 -11.41 -8.06 0.64
CA LEU A 94 -10.30 -8.22 1.58
C LEU A 94 -10.20 -9.68 2.01
N ASN A 95 -9.22 -10.40 1.49
CA ASN A 95 -8.89 -11.76 1.92
C ASN A 95 -8.06 -11.72 3.20
N LEU A 96 -8.52 -12.41 4.23
CA LEU A 96 -7.78 -12.55 5.49
C LEU A 96 -7.74 -14.00 5.96
N LYS A 97 -6.60 -14.37 6.53
CA LYS A 97 -6.38 -15.64 7.22
C LYS A 97 -5.80 -15.35 8.60
N VAL A 98 -6.08 -16.23 9.57
CA VAL A 98 -5.37 -16.19 10.85
C VAL A 98 -3.87 -16.36 10.60
N GLY A 99 -3.06 -15.52 11.23
CA GLY A 99 -1.63 -15.40 11.01
C GLY A 99 -1.21 -14.43 9.88
N ALA A 100 -2.17 -13.86 9.14
CA ALA A 100 -1.84 -12.90 8.09
C ALA A 100 -1.20 -11.62 8.66
N LEU A 101 -0.22 -11.07 7.93
CA LEU A 101 0.35 -9.77 8.25
C LEU A 101 -0.47 -8.68 7.57
N VAL A 102 -0.94 -7.73 8.36
CA VAL A 102 -1.71 -6.58 7.89
C VAL A 102 -1.07 -5.28 8.35
N MET A 103 -1.35 -4.21 7.61
CA MET A 103 -0.94 -2.85 7.93
C MET A 103 -2.17 -1.97 8.08
N LEU A 104 -2.20 -1.19 9.15
CA LEU A 104 -3.27 -0.26 9.44
C LEU A 104 -3.25 0.93 8.48
N LEU A 105 -4.41 1.30 7.93
CA LEU A 105 -4.55 2.37 6.92
C LEU A 105 -4.95 3.72 7.51
N LYS A 106 -5.39 3.76 8.78
CA LYS A 106 -5.86 4.95 9.50
C LYS A 106 -5.34 4.98 10.92
N ASN A 107 -5.33 6.16 11.54
CA ASN A 107 -5.06 6.24 12.98
C ASN A 107 -6.26 5.67 13.74
N TRP A 108 -5.99 4.79 14.71
CA TRP A 108 -6.99 4.10 15.51
C TRP A 108 -6.97 4.55 16.97
N SER A 109 -5.79 4.59 17.58
CA SER A 109 -5.59 5.07 18.95
C SER A 109 -4.23 5.75 19.05
N PHE A 110 -4.22 7.06 19.30
CA PHE A 110 -2.98 7.80 19.52
C PHE A 110 -2.35 7.45 20.86
N ALA A 111 -3.16 7.22 21.90
CA ALA A 111 -2.70 6.81 23.23
C ALA A 111 -1.89 5.50 23.16
N ASP A 112 -2.34 4.57 22.31
CA ASP A 112 -1.69 3.27 22.12
C ASP A 112 -0.71 3.27 20.93
N GLY A 113 -0.44 4.43 20.31
CA GLY A 113 0.44 4.51 19.12
C GLY A 113 -0.03 3.67 17.92
N LEU A 114 -1.31 3.29 17.87
CA LEU A 114 -1.94 2.57 16.75
C LEU A 114 -2.26 3.56 15.62
N CYS A 115 -1.21 4.00 14.95
CA CYS A 115 -1.28 4.95 13.86
C CYS A 115 -1.25 4.25 12.49
N ASN A 116 -1.51 5.02 11.44
CA ASN A 116 -1.32 4.56 10.07
C ASN A 116 0.08 3.94 9.88
N ARG A 117 0.14 2.83 9.16
CA ARG A 117 1.31 1.97 8.92
C ARG A 117 1.71 1.04 10.06
N THR A 118 1.03 1.06 11.20
CA THR A 118 1.25 0.04 12.24
C THR A 118 1.00 -1.35 11.66
N ARG A 119 1.99 -2.24 11.80
CA ARG A 119 1.92 -3.63 11.34
C ARG A 119 1.36 -4.52 12.44
N LEU A 120 0.45 -5.40 12.04
CA LEU A 120 -0.28 -6.28 12.93
C LEU A 120 -0.31 -7.70 12.37
N THR A 121 -0.49 -8.69 13.24
CA THR A 121 -0.75 -10.08 12.87
C THR A 121 -2.19 -10.41 13.22
N VAL A 122 -2.95 -10.95 12.27
CA VAL A 122 -4.34 -11.38 12.48
C VAL A 122 -4.36 -12.57 13.43
N ARG A 123 -5.10 -12.46 14.52
CA ARG A 123 -5.26 -13.51 15.55
C ARG A 123 -6.61 -14.19 15.46
N HIS A 124 -7.66 -13.41 15.24
CA HIS A 124 -9.01 -13.95 15.12
C HIS A 124 -9.85 -13.12 14.15
N ILE A 125 -10.74 -13.77 13.40
CA ILE A 125 -11.64 -13.13 12.44
C ILE A 125 -13.07 -13.51 12.80
N ASN A 126 -13.87 -12.51 13.18
CA ASN A 126 -15.31 -12.64 13.41
C ASN A 126 -16.08 -11.94 12.28
N ASN A 127 -17.41 -12.10 12.27
CA ASN A 127 -18.29 -11.46 11.28
C ASN A 127 -18.16 -9.93 11.23
N HIS A 128 -17.98 -9.28 12.38
CA HIS A 128 -17.97 -7.81 12.48
C HIS A 128 -16.69 -7.23 13.07
N SER A 129 -15.74 -8.08 13.47
CA SER A 129 -14.52 -7.64 14.14
C SER A 129 -13.33 -8.52 13.79
N VAL A 130 -12.15 -7.93 13.72
CA VAL A 130 -10.89 -8.66 13.57
C VAL A 130 -9.99 -8.34 14.75
N ARG A 131 -9.50 -9.36 15.44
CA ARG A 131 -8.51 -9.22 16.50
C ARG A 131 -7.11 -9.36 15.90
N CYS A 132 -6.24 -8.41 16.19
CA CYS A 132 -4.87 -8.42 15.73
C CYS A 132 -3.90 -8.11 16.87
N SER A 133 -2.71 -8.73 16.84
CA SER A 133 -1.60 -8.39 17.74
C SER A 133 -0.61 -7.45 17.05
N VAL A 134 -0.09 -6.46 17.77
CA VAL A 134 0.95 -5.56 17.23
C VAL A 134 2.23 -6.34 16.93
N LEU A 135 2.78 -6.17 15.72
CA LEU A 135 3.92 -6.95 15.25
C LEU A 135 5.25 -6.47 15.84
N ASN A 136 5.45 -5.14 15.92
CA ASN A 136 6.71 -4.51 16.34
C ASN A 136 6.45 -3.23 17.13
N GLY A 137 7.44 -2.79 17.91
CA GLY A 137 7.41 -1.54 18.67
C GLY A 137 7.12 -1.76 20.16
N PRO A 138 6.91 -0.67 20.93
CA PRO A 138 6.75 -0.75 22.39
C PRO A 138 5.58 -1.63 22.84
N LEU A 139 4.51 -1.69 22.05
CA LEU A 139 3.32 -2.48 22.33
C LEU A 139 3.32 -3.83 21.59
N GLN A 140 4.48 -4.34 21.19
CA GLN A 140 4.57 -5.64 20.52
C GLN A 140 3.85 -6.73 21.31
N GLY A 141 3.04 -7.53 20.61
CA GLY A 141 2.25 -8.61 21.19
C GLY A 141 0.90 -8.18 21.78
N HIS A 142 0.70 -6.89 22.11
CA HIS A 142 -0.60 -6.42 22.59
C HIS A 142 -1.68 -6.61 21.52
N GLU A 143 -2.86 -7.06 21.95
CA GLU A 143 -3.98 -7.36 21.06
C GLU A 143 -5.04 -6.26 21.09
N TYR A 144 -5.54 -5.93 19.90
CA TYR A 144 -6.60 -4.95 19.70
C TYR A 144 -7.67 -5.52 18.78
N VAL A 145 -8.90 -5.08 18.98
CA VAL A 145 -10.05 -5.44 18.15
C VAL A 145 -10.37 -4.27 17.24
N PHE A 146 -10.48 -4.56 15.95
CA PHE A 146 -10.79 -3.58 14.92
C PHE A 146 -12.14 -3.89 14.30
N CYS A 147 -12.89 -2.83 14.05
CA CYS A 147 -14.16 -2.86 13.33
C CYS A 147 -13.98 -2.22 11.95
N ARG A 148 -14.98 -2.39 11.09
CA ARG A 148 -15.04 -1.70 9.79
C ARG A 148 -15.12 -0.19 10.02
N THR A 149 -14.42 0.57 9.19
CA THR A 149 -14.46 2.04 9.18
C THR A 149 -14.73 2.57 7.80
N GLU A 150 -15.20 3.81 7.74
CA GLU A 150 -15.50 4.51 6.50
C GLU A 150 -14.22 5.07 5.86
N PHE A 151 -14.09 4.97 4.54
CA PHE A 151 -13.07 5.62 3.72
C PHE A 151 -13.77 6.48 2.65
N ARG A 152 -13.43 7.76 2.57
CA ARG A 152 -13.97 8.71 1.58
C ARG A 152 -12.87 9.18 0.65
N SER A 153 -13.12 9.13 -0.65
CA SER A 153 -12.14 9.52 -1.65
C SER A 153 -12.26 11.02 -1.89
N SER A 154 -11.17 11.64 -2.32
CA SER A 154 -11.28 12.89 -3.06
C SER A 154 -12.00 12.64 -4.39
N LEU A 155 -12.40 13.71 -5.06
CA LEU A 155 -12.95 13.67 -6.41
C LEU A 155 -12.03 12.80 -7.31
N THR A 156 -12.56 11.74 -7.90
CA THR A 156 -11.81 10.90 -8.85
C THR A 156 -11.62 11.63 -10.19
N GLU A 157 -10.79 11.11 -11.10
CA GLU A 157 -10.63 11.68 -12.45
C GLU A 157 -11.91 11.57 -13.30
N ALA A 158 -12.71 10.52 -13.06
CA ALA A 158 -14.08 10.40 -13.59
C ALA A 158 -15.08 11.34 -12.86
N GLY A 159 -14.56 12.11 -11.90
CA GLY A 159 -15.24 13.07 -11.05
C GLY A 159 -16.24 12.51 -10.04
N THR A 160 -16.43 11.20 -9.93
CA THR A 160 -17.29 10.63 -8.87
C THR A 160 -16.53 10.54 -7.54
N ARG A 161 -17.23 10.63 -6.40
CA ARG A 161 -16.65 10.36 -5.06
C ARG A 161 -17.02 8.95 -4.62
N ILE A 162 -16.13 8.30 -3.86
CA ILE A 162 -16.33 6.94 -3.38
C ILE A 162 -16.36 6.93 -1.86
N ARG A 163 -17.37 6.28 -1.30
CA ARG A 163 -17.45 5.92 0.11
C ARG A 163 -17.32 4.41 0.26
N ARG A 164 -16.33 3.94 1.02
CA ARG A 164 -16.08 2.51 1.25
C ARG A 164 -16.03 2.19 2.75
N PHE A 165 -16.90 1.30 3.21
CA PHE A 165 -16.87 0.75 4.57
C PHE A 165 -16.19 -0.61 4.58
N GLN A 166 -15.03 -0.68 5.23
CA GLN A 166 -14.21 -1.89 5.28
C GLN A 166 -13.28 -1.86 6.50
N PHE A 167 -12.73 -3.02 6.89
CA PHE A 167 -11.67 -3.04 7.90
C PHE A 167 -10.49 -2.16 7.47
N PRO A 168 -9.86 -1.42 8.41
CA PRO A 168 -8.82 -0.45 8.08
C PRO A 168 -7.47 -1.10 7.78
N PHE A 169 -7.46 -2.18 7.02
CA PHE A 169 -6.30 -3.02 6.77
C PHE A 169 -5.98 -3.16 5.29
N ARG A 170 -4.70 -3.37 5.01
CA ARG A 170 -4.20 -4.00 3.80
C ARG A 170 -3.24 -5.11 4.18
N LEU A 171 -3.11 -6.14 3.34
CA LEU A 171 -2.04 -7.14 3.50
C LEU A 171 -0.67 -6.47 3.44
N ALA A 172 0.28 -7.00 4.22
CA ALA A 172 1.56 -6.38 4.50
C ALA A 172 2.74 -7.37 4.57
N PHE A 173 2.66 -8.50 3.85
CA PHE A 173 3.81 -9.39 3.65
C PHE A 173 4.88 -8.75 2.76
N ALA A 174 4.44 -8.07 1.71
CA ALA A 174 5.27 -7.29 0.79
C ALA A 174 4.87 -5.81 0.83
N MET A 175 5.86 -4.94 0.70
CA MET A 175 5.69 -3.50 0.59
C MET A 175 6.79 -2.91 -0.28
N THR A 176 6.54 -1.73 -0.85
CA THR A 176 7.56 -1.02 -1.63
C THR A 176 8.69 -0.52 -0.73
N ILE A 177 9.89 -0.34 -1.31
CA ILE A 177 11.06 0.18 -0.60
C ILE A 177 10.76 1.54 0.06
N ASN A 178 10.04 2.42 -0.64
CA ASN A 178 9.67 3.72 -0.09
C ASN A 178 8.80 3.60 1.17
N LYS A 179 7.90 2.61 1.24
CA LYS A 179 7.03 2.38 2.41
C LYS A 179 7.76 1.70 3.56
N SER A 180 8.91 1.06 3.30
CA SER A 180 9.75 0.44 4.34
C SER A 180 10.71 1.44 5.00
N GLN A 181 10.85 2.66 4.47
CA GLN A 181 11.72 3.69 5.03
C GLN A 181 11.36 3.99 6.49
N GLY A 182 12.37 4.08 7.35
CA GLY A 182 12.21 4.31 8.78
C GLY A 182 11.81 3.07 9.60
N GLN A 183 11.60 1.91 8.94
CA GLN A 183 11.35 0.64 9.62
C GLN A 183 12.61 -0.22 9.66
N THR A 184 12.68 -1.13 10.64
CA THR A 184 13.71 -2.15 10.73
C THR A 184 13.05 -3.53 10.73
N PHE A 185 13.68 -4.50 10.08
CA PHE A 185 13.18 -5.87 9.92
C PHE A 185 14.26 -6.87 10.31
N ASN A 186 13.84 -8.03 10.82
CA ASN A 186 14.76 -9.10 11.18
C ASN A 186 15.28 -9.85 9.95
N ARG A 187 14.44 -10.06 8.94
CA ARG A 187 14.77 -10.68 7.65
C ARG A 187 13.93 -10.05 6.55
N VAL A 188 14.52 -9.87 5.37
CA VAL A 188 13.85 -9.26 4.21
C VAL A 188 14.20 -10.01 2.92
N GLY A 189 13.18 -10.26 2.10
CA GLY A 189 13.36 -10.58 0.69
C GLY A 189 13.23 -9.30 -0.13
N LEU A 190 14.22 -9.00 -0.96
CA LEU A 190 14.19 -7.87 -1.90
C LEU A 190 13.96 -8.40 -3.31
N LEU A 191 12.81 -8.07 -3.90
CA LEU A 191 12.49 -8.38 -5.29
C LEU A 191 12.73 -7.14 -6.14
N LEU A 192 13.63 -7.25 -7.12
CA LEU A 192 13.93 -6.21 -8.10
C LEU A 192 13.44 -6.70 -9.48
N ARG A 193 12.26 -6.25 -9.90
CA ARG A 193 11.68 -6.55 -11.23
C ARG A 193 12.23 -5.65 -12.34
N THR A 194 12.82 -4.53 -11.96
CA THR A 194 13.46 -3.56 -12.86
C THR A 194 14.76 -3.09 -12.22
N THR A 195 15.66 -2.53 -13.03
CA THR A 195 16.85 -1.85 -12.50
C THR A 195 16.42 -0.73 -11.55
N VAL A 196 17.22 -0.52 -10.49
CA VAL A 196 16.86 0.41 -9.41
C VAL A 196 16.86 1.83 -9.97
N PHE A 197 15.66 2.42 -10.08
CA PHE A 197 15.44 3.64 -10.87
C PHE A 197 16.04 4.92 -10.26
N SER A 198 16.26 4.97 -8.95
CA SER A 198 16.78 6.18 -8.31
C SER A 198 17.94 5.93 -7.34
N HIS A 199 18.84 6.92 -7.29
CA HIS A 199 20.02 6.91 -6.43
C HIS A 199 19.60 6.74 -4.97
N GLY A 200 20.03 5.66 -4.32
CA GLY A 200 19.79 5.41 -2.90
C GLY A 200 18.59 4.50 -2.57
N GLN A 201 17.74 4.10 -3.51
CA GLN A 201 16.66 3.14 -3.23
C GLN A 201 17.18 1.79 -2.73
N LEU A 202 18.24 1.26 -3.37
CA LEU A 202 18.88 0.03 -2.92
C LEU A 202 19.48 0.21 -1.52
N TYR A 203 20.10 1.35 -1.25
CA TYR A 203 20.63 1.67 0.07
C TYR A 203 19.52 1.72 1.14
N VAL A 204 18.38 2.35 0.83
CA VAL A 204 17.22 2.36 1.73
C VAL A 204 16.79 0.93 2.04
N ALA A 205 16.64 0.07 1.03
CA ALA A 205 16.26 -1.33 1.22
C ALA A 205 17.26 -2.12 2.08
N LEU A 206 18.55 -2.02 1.76
CA LEU A 206 19.62 -2.75 2.47
C LEU A 206 19.78 -2.29 3.91
N SER A 207 19.61 -0.98 4.18
CA SER A 207 19.68 -0.41 5.53
C SER A 207 18.48 -0.76 6.41
N ARG A 208 17.48 -1.50 5.91
CA ARG A 208 16.31 -1.92 6.71
C ARG A 208 16.58 -3.15 7.58
N VAL A 209 17.68 -3.86 7.39
CA VAL A 209 18.09 -5.00 8.24
C VAL A 209 19.38 -4.68 8.99
N ARG A 210 19.63 -5.42 10.07
CA ARG A 210 20.84 -5.25 10.88
C ARG A 210 22.04 -6.03 10.33
N ASN A 211 21.80 -7.18 9.69
CA ASN A 211 22.83 -8.11 9.22
C ASN A 211 22.61 -8.45 7.75
N PHE A 212 23.70 -8.55 6.98
CA PHE A 212 23.63 -8.86 5.55
C PHE A 212 23.05 -10.27 5.27
N ASP A 213 23.36 -11.24 6.13
CA ASP A 213 22.82 -12.62 6.05
C ASP A 213 21.29 -12.70 6.15
N SER A 214 20.66 -11.62 6.61
CA SER A 214 19.21 -11.51 6.76
C SER A 214 18.52 -10.95 5.53
N ILE A 215 19.24 -10.70 4.43
CA ILE A 215 18.70 -10.26 3.14
C ILE A 215 18.85 -11.38 2.12
N ARG A 216 17.78 -11.62 1.35
CA ARG A 216 17.85 -12.36 0.08
C ARG A 216 17.37 -11.46 -1.03
N ILE A 217 18.16 -11.34 -2.09
CA ILE A 217 17.84 -10.49 -3.25
C ILE A 217 17.51 -11.40 -4.42
N LEU A 218 16.37 -11.16 -5.06
CA LEU A 218 15.98 -11.78 -6.31
C LEU A 218 15.88 -10.68 -7.38
N VAL A 219 16.64 -10.84 -8.44
CA VAL A 219 16.57 -10.01 -9.66
C VAL A 219 15.83 -10.85 -10.70
N ALA A 220 14.72 -10.32 -11.22
CA ALA A 220 13.85 -10.99 -12.18
C ALA A 220 13.92 -10.34 -13.55
#